data_AF-A0A8K0RLX8-F1
#
_entry.id   AF-A0A8K0RLX8-F1
#
_cell.length_a   1.000
_cell.length_b   1.000
_cell.length_c   1.000
_cell.angle_alpha   90.00
_cell.angle_beta   90.00
_cell.angle_gamma   90.00
#
_symmetry.space_group_name_H-M   'P 1'
#
loop_
_entity.id
_entity.type
_entity.pdbx_description
1 polymer ?
#
loop_
_entity_poly.entity_id
_entity_poly.type
_entity_poly.pdbx_seq_one_letter_code
_entity_poly.pdbx_strand_id
1 'polypeptide(L)'
;MIESTSTFTASSIPLLHNALKSILFKCAEVLMALFIYKSFSLLAALSNQFTSYFMFAEDYIQRWLFLSANGISRASFIVVLFSLFSTLASLYGTLLWALDSPGYIFRTSNATVTQYKAWRNQDAPYIIRLDLDPSTLQRTEETLAKVMGSQLFKPGLNYTLTDEVQRGSPKITTPTRYDDVGARIWLDEDGFSVSPDSLVPYPRSVVENGEEFPTCINFGGGLAHWNCTYRSQRFVDDISERVVGEPEIHWDDQSDINLDSRFITPNTADNVWSSLGKGYGSVVMMQIFTVTKGTRRHTFVEHVSRASMVAMSGLPLAAQDVRDWIHRTLDIKESGRNNLPLDRIVEDIMAAQSQDISYHFGVNAADNGNLTVLQFSWFYVHGTVTFNSVNITLIRSDTVEKPLMPFEKCANASFQNVAYGGKTAGTDCAGSITNNNSNRFFGQVDTAAVLIIHLFSNGHLNISSESLDERIMPWTRRILPTMEGLLVARGYIASVDPALVTISVHTMTVAISGLQLLLSILALFLAGAAWLALAFCTNSYWSNTFLADLVYVTSERDGKMSRPGYIRDPINIALMGCGDENFITVSGKVVALSCTENIG
;
A
#
# COMPACT_ATOMS: atom_id res chain seq x y z
N MET A 1 11.73 10.64 28.21
CA MET A 1 11.01 9.55 27.53
C MET A 1 11.65 8.26 28.03
N ILE A 2 10.93 7.43 28.80
CA ILE A 2 11.51 6.20 29.38
C ILE A 2 11.47 5.15 28.27
N GLU A 3 12.58 4.93 27.57
CA GLU A 3 12.74 3.78 26.68
C GLU A 3 12.81 2.52 27.55
N SER A 4 11.79 1.68 27.43
CA SER A 4 11.68 0.44 28.17
C SER A 4 11.82 -0.74 27.23
N THR A 5 12.83 -1.57 27.43
CA THR A 5 13.07 -2.80 26.68
C THR A 5 12.22 -3.99 27.17
N SER A 6 11.58 -3.87 28.35
CA SER A 6 10.74 -4.92 28.91
C SER A 6 9.30 -4.84 28.37
N THR A 7 8.78 -5.99 27.91
CA THR A 7 7.40 -6.15 27.41
C THR A 7 6.33 -5.88 28.46
N PHE A 8 6.70 -5.91 29.75
CA PHE A 8 5.79 -5.64 30.87
C PHE A 8 5.55 -4.14 31.08
N THR A 9 6.58 -3.32 30.93
CA THR A 9 6.52 -1.85 31.08
C THR A 9 6.22 -1.14 29.79
N ALA A 10 6.60 -1.71 28.64
CA ALA A 10 6.24 -1.19 27.33
C ALA A 10 4.76 -1.46 26.99
N SER A 11 4.09 -0.48 26.38
CA SER A 11 2.72 -0.64 25.87
C SER A 11 2.71 -1.64 24.71
N SER A 12 2.15 -2.83 24.93
CA SER A 12 2.20 -3.97 24.00
C SER A 12 0.84 -4.59 23.70
N ILE A 13 -0.16 -4.35 24.53
CA ILE A 13 -1.50 -4.91 24.38
C ILE A 13 -2.36 -3.92 23.59
N PRO A 14 -2.86 -4.27 22.38
CA PRO A 14 -3.65 -3.36 21.57
C PRO A 14 -5.02 -3.09 22.19
N LEU A 15 -5.43 -1.83 22.18
CA LEU A 15 -6.77 -1.34 22.50
C LEU A 15 -7.34 -0.66 21.26
N LEU A 16 -8.66 -0.83 21.05
CA LEU A 16 -9.31 -0.30 19.85
C LEU A 16 -9.28 1.24 19.84
N HIS A 17 -9.54 1.89 20.98
CA HIS A 17 -9.74 3.35 21.09
C HIS A 17 -9.12 3.92 22.37
N ASN A 18 -8.63 5.17 22.30
CA ASN A 18 -8.15 5.94 23.45
C ASN A 18 -9.24 6.14 24.51
N ALA A 19 -10.50 6.21 24.10
CA ALA A 19 -11.63 6.34 25.02
C ALA A 19 -11.72 5.15 25.99
N LEU A 20 -11.49 3.93 25.52
CA LEU A 20 -11.54 2.74 26.36
C LEU A 20 -10.41 2.73 27.39
N LYS A 21 -9.21 3.15 26.97
CA LYS A 21 -8.07 3.37 27.87
C LYS A 21 -8.37 4.43 28.93
N SER A 22 -8.98 5.55 28.52
CA SER A 22 -9.39 6.61 29.45
C SER A 22 -10.44 6.15 30.46
N ILE A 23 -11.42 5.35 30.04
CA ILE A 23 -12.45 4.79 30.94
C ILE A 23 -11.79 3.87 31.96
N LEU A 24 -10.92 2.96 31.51
CA LEU A 24 -10.19 2.04 32.42
C LEU A 24 -9.39 2.81 33.47
N PHE A 25 -8.63 3.82 33.06
CA PHE A 25 -7.81 4.61 33.99
C PHE A 25 -8.67 5.44 34.93
N LYS A 26 -9.82 5.97 34.47
CA LYS A 26 -10.73 6.71 35.34
C LYS A 26 -11.44 5.81 36.35
N CYS A 27 -11.84 4.61 35.94
CA CYS A 27 -12.36 3.59 36.85
C CYS A 27 -11.32 3.22 37.91
N ALA A 28 -10.06 3.00 37.51
CA ALA A 28 -8.99 2.70 38.45
C ALA A 28 -8.72 3.86 39.43
N GLU A 29 -8.77 5.11 38.97
CA GLU A 29 -8.66 6.31 39.82
C GLU A 29 -9.79 6.38 40.86
N VAL A 30 -11.05 6.17 40.43
CA VAL A 30 -12.21 6.15 41.35
C VAL A 30 -12.09 5.01 42.37
N LEU A 31 -11.67 3.82 41.93
CA LEU A 31 -11.45 2.68 42.83
C LEU A 31 -10.32 2.96 43.83
N MET A 32 -9.24 3.60 43.40
CA MET A 32 -8.16 4.00 44.30
C MET A 32 -8.62 5.06 45.32
N ALA A 33 -9.44 6.02 44.90
CA ALA A 33 -10.06 6.98 45.81
C ALA A 33 -11.00 6.31 46.82
N LEU A 34 -11.79 5.32 46.39
CA LEU A 34 -12.62 4.50 47.27
C LEU A 34 -11.79 3.69 48.26
N PHE A 35 -10.68 3.10 47.82
CA PHE A 35 -9.74 2.39 48.69
C PHE A 35 -9.21 3.30 49.79
N ILE A 36 -8.75 4.51 49.45
CA ILE A 36 -8.28 5.50 50.43
C ILE A 36 -9.42 5.87 51.39
N TYR A 37 -10.59 6.23 50.87
CA TYR A 37 -11.74 6.58 51.70
C TYR A 37 -12.07 5.49 52.72
N LYS A 38 -12.28 4.24 52.26
CA LYS A 38 -12.68 3.12 53.13
C LYS A 38 -11.58 2.72 54.11
N SER A 39 -10.31 2.78 53.72
CA SER A 39 -9.18 2.49 54.61
C SER A 39 -9.07 3.52 55.73
N PHE A 40 -9.24 4.81 55.42
CA PHE A 40 -9.24 5.86 56.43
C PHE A 40 -10.50 5.82 57.30
N SER A 41 -11.66 5.41 56.77
CA SER A 41 -12.85 5.12 57.59
C SER A 41 -12.58 4.03 58.62
N LEU A 42 -11.88 2.95 58.22
CA LEU A 42 -11.49 1.87 59.13
C LEU A 42 -10.53 2.36 60.22
N LEU A 43 -9.53 3.18 59.86
CA LEU A 43 -8.59 3.77 60.81
C LEU A 43 -9.29 4.72 61.80
N ALA A 44 -10.24 5.53 61.33
CA ALA A 44 -11.05 6.39 62.19
C ALA A 44 -11.93 5.57 63.14
N ALA A 45 -12.49 4.46 62.65
CA ALA A 45 -13.28 3.52 63.46
C ALA A 45 -12.46 2.87 64.58
N LEU A 46 -11.28 2.33 64.25
CA LEU A 46 -10.37 1.74 65.23
C LEU A 46 -9.86 2.76 66.26
N SER A 47 -9.78 4.03 65.88
CA SER A 47 -9.32 5.13 66.75
C SER A 47 -10.47 5.82 67.51
N ASN A 48 -11.71 5.38 67.32
CA ASN A 48 -12.94 6.01 67.85
C ASN A 48 -13.05 7.52 67.52
N GLN A 49 -12.56 7.95 66.35
CA GLN A 49 -12.56 9.36 65.92
C GLN A 49 -13.69 9.64 64.91
N PHE A 50 -14.93 9.67 65.41
CA PHE A 50 -16.11 9.79 64.54
C PHE A 50 -16.19 11.15 63.83
N THR A 51 -15.76 12.22 64.49
CA THR A 51 -15.69 13.57 63.89
C THR A 51 -14.72 13.62 62.71
N SER A 52 -13.58 12.93 62.79
CA SER A 52 -12.63 12.84 61.67
C SER A 52 -13.22 12.13 60.46
N TYR A 53 -14.05 11.10 60.68
CA TYR A 53 -14.74 10.40 59.60
C TYR A 53 -15.72 11.31 58.86
N PHE A 54 -16.45 12.18 59.56
CA PHE A 54 -17.30 13.17 58.90
C PHE A 54 -16.53 14.16 58.05
N MET A 55 -15.36 14.61 58.54
CA MET A 55 -14.52 15.53 57.79
C MET A 55 -14.01 14.94 56.47
N PHE A 56 -14.08 13.61 56.25
CA PHE A 56 -13.73 12.99 54.97
C PHE A 56 -14.76 13.26 53.86
N ALA A 57 -16.02 13.53 54.21
CA ALA A 57 -17.07 13.86 53.25
C ALA A 57 -17.10 15.36 52.92
N GLU A 58 -16.57 16.20 53.81
CA GLU A 58 -16.55 17.65 53.65
C GLU A 58 -15.51 18.12 52.63
N ASP A 59 -15.65 19.36 52.18
CA ASP A 59 -14.74 19.99 51.23
C ASP A 59 -13.35 20.31 51.84
N TYR A 60 -12.40 20.66 50.98
CA TYR A 60 -11.04 20.97 51.41
C TYR A 60 -10.96 22.18 52.36
N ILE A 61 -11.86 23.15 52.21
CA ILE A 61 -11.91 24.37 53.02
C ILE A 61 -12.33 24.03 54.45
N GLN A 62 -13.39 23.23 54.62
CA GLN A 62 -13.84 22.80 55.93
C GLN A 62 -12.83 21.90 56.63
N ARG A 63 -12.16 21.00 55.89
CA ARG A 63 -11.07 20.20 56.45
C ARG A 63 -9.93 21.10 56.95
N TRP A 64 -9.56 22.13 56.20
CA TRP A 64 -8.55 23.09 56.62
C TRP A 64 -8.96 23.86 57.88
N LEU A 65 -10.20 24.34 57.94
CA LEU A 65 -10.74 25.03 59.11
C LEU A 65 -10.74 24.11 60.34
N PHE A 66 -11.16 22.86 60.19
CA PHE A 66 -11.11 21.84 61.25
C PHE A 66 -9.69 21.64 61.80
N LEU A 67 -8.69 21.59 60.92
CA LEU A 67 -7.28 21.47 61.30
C LEU A 67 -6.79 22.70 62.05
N SER A 68 -7.16 23.90 61.58
CA SER A 68 -6.76 25.17 62.21
C SER A 68 -7.39 25.35 63.60
N ALA A 69 -8.61 24.85 63.81
CA ALA A 69 -9.33 24.96 65.07
C ALA A 69 -8.88 23.93 66.12
N ASN A 70 -8.57 22.70 65.72
CA ASN A 70 -8.28 21.59 66.64
C ASN A 70 -6.79 21.31 66.88
N GLY A 71 -5.87 22.03 66.21
CA GLY A 71 -4.43 21.87 66.40
C GLY A 71 -3.89 20.45 66.10
N ILE A 72 -2.75 20.08 66.70
CA ILE A 72 -2.12 18.75 66.51
C ILE A 72 -2.79 17.73 67.44
N SER A 73 -3.94 17.22 67.01
CA SER A 73 -4.64 16.11 67.67
C SER A 73 -4.58 14.83 66.82
N ARG A 74 -4.85 13.66 67.43
CA ARG A 74 -4.97 12.39 66.68
C ARG A 74 -6.06 12.48 65.60
N ALA A 75 -7.15 13.18 65.88
CA ALA A 75 -8.25 13.43 64.95
C ALA A 75 -7.81 14.30 63.77
N SER A 76 -7.07 15.36 64.05
CA SER A 76 -6.48 16.26 63.04
C SER A 76 -5.49 15.51 62.15
N PHE A 77 -4.62 14.68 62.74
CA PHE A 77 -3.61 13.91 62.00
C PHE A 77 -4.25 12.96 60.96
N ILE A 78 -5.33 12.27 61.34
CA ILE A 78 -6.09 11.40 60.45
C ILE A 78 -6.68 12.20 59.26
N VAL A 79 -7.22 13.40 59.51
CA VAL A 79 -7.80 14.26 58.47
C VAL A 79 -6.72 14.83 57.53
N VAL A 80 -5.54 15.19 58.04
CA VAL A 80 -4.40 15.62 57.19
C VAL A 80 -3.97 14.50 56.25
N LEU A 81 -3.71 13.31 56.80
CA LEU A 81 -3.27 12.17 56.01
C LEU A 81 -4.32 11.78 54.97
N PHE A 82 -5.60 11.70 55.36
CA PHE A 82 -6.67 11.44 54.41
C PHE A 82 -6.69 12.46 53.27
N SER A 83 -6.57 13.76 53.58
CA SER A 83 -6.59 14.82 52.57
C SER A 83 -5.40 14.69 51.59
N LEU A 84 -4.22 14.36 52.09
CA LEU A 84 -3.03 14.14 51.25
C LEU A 84 -3.20 12.91 50.35
N PHE A 85 -3.58 11.76 50.92
CA PHE A 85 -3.77 10.53 50.15
C PHE A 85 -4.96 10.59 49.19
N SER A 86 -6.02 11.31 49.53
CA SER A 86 -7.17 11.55 48.64
C SER A 86 -6.77 12.41 47.45
N THR A 87 -5.91 13.41 47.65
CA THR A 87 -5.35 14.22 46.56
C THR A 87 -4.38 13.40 45.69
N LEU A 88 -3.58 12.52 46.27
CA LEU A 88 -2.71 11.61 45.50
C LEU A 88 -3.53 10.58 44.72
N ALA A 89 -4.63 10.08 45.28
CA ALA A 89 -5.51 9.13 44.62
C ALA A 89 -6.23 9.76 43.40
N SER A 90 -6.59 11.04 43.45
CA SER A 90 -7.18 11.73 42.28
C SER A 90 -6.17 11.93 41.14
N LEU A 91 -4.86 11.88 41.44
CA LEU A 91 -3.79 11.92 40.42
C LEU A 91 -3.44 10.52 39.88
N TYR A 92 -4.06 9.46 40.39
CA TYR A 92 -3.72 8.08 40.00
C TYR A 92 -3.98 7.80 38.52
N GLY A 93 -5.08 8.32 37.96
CA GLY A 93 -5.35 8.22 36.52
C GLY A 93 -4.27 8.91 35.68
N THR A 94 -3.77 10.06 36.13
CA THR A 94 -2.66 10.78 35.50
C THR A 94 -1.35 9.99 35.59
N LEU A 95 -1.09 9.30 36.69
CA LEU A 95 0.07 8.42 36.84
C LEU A 95 0.04 7.27 35.82
N LEU A 96 -1.12 6.64 35.62
CA LEU A 96 -1.29 5.58 34.61
C LEU A 96 -1.02 6.10 33.20
N TRP A 97 -1.45 7.32 32.87
CA TRP A 97 -1.09 8.00 31.63
C TRP A 97 0.39 8.36 31.54
N ALA A 98 1.03 8.75 32.64
CA ALA A 98 2.45 9.10 32.67
C ALA A 98 3.37 7.88 32.47
N LEU A 99 2.89 6.68 32.84
CA LEU A 99 3.58 5.41 32.61
C LEU A 99 3.40 4.88 31.16
N ASP A 100 2.81 5.66 30.28
CA ASP A 100 2.53 5.26 28.90
C ASP A 100 3.76 5.44 28.00
N SER A 101 4.41 4.35 27.62
CA SER A 101 5.56 4.36 26.72
C SER A 101 5.58 3.07 25.89
N PRO A 102 5.47 3.12 24.54
CA PRO A 102 5.22 4.27 23.66
C PRO A 102 3.74 4.70 23.54
N GLY A 103 2.81 4.01 24.21
CA GLY A 103 1.37 4.31 24.18
C GLY A 103 0.62 3.94 22.89
N TYR A 104 1.34 3.78 21.78
CA TYR A 104 0.83 3.31 20.51
C TYR A 104 1.76 2.26 19.92
N ILE A 105 1.17 1.28 19.23
CA ILE A 105 1.91 0.28 18.46
C ILE A 105 1.47 0.33 17.00
N PHE A 106 2.43 0.11 16.10
CA PHE A 106 2.13 -0.10 14.69
C PHE A 106 1.59 -1.50 14.50
N ARG A 107 0.41 -1.59 13.89
CA ARG A 107 -0.17 -2.85 13.45
C ARG A 107 -0.21 -2.88 11.93
N THR A 108 0.46 -3.87 11.37
CA THR A 108 0.32 -4.25 9.97
C THR A 108 -0.96 -5.06 9.79
N SER A 109 -1.76 -4.67 8.81
CA SER A 109 -2.93 -5.43 8.37
C SER A 109 -3.00 -5.43 6.86
N ASN A 110 -3.30 -6.59 6.29
CA ASN A 110 -3.58 -6.71 4.86
C ASN A 110 -5.02 -6.26 4.60
N ALA A 111 -5.19 -5.41 3.61
CA ALA A 111 -6.49 -4.88 3.23
C ALA A 111 -6.58 -4.72 1.71
N THR A 112 -7.79 -4.81 1.16
CA THR A 112 -8.01 -4.55 -0.27
C THR A 112 -8.03 -3.05 -0.55
N VAL A 113 -7.58 -2.62 -1.72
CA VAL A 113 -7.53 -1.20 -2.07
C VAL A 113 -8.92 -0.54 -2.06
N THR A 114 -9.98 -1.30 -2.35
CA THR A 114 -11.37 -0.83 -2.26
C THR A 114 -11.75 -0.31 -0.87
N GLN A 115 -11.20 -0.86 0.22
CA GLN A 115 -11.45 -0.38 1.58
C GLN A 115 -10.92 1.05 1.80
N TYR A 116 -9.92 1.46 1.00
CA TYR A 116 -9.26 2.77 1.07
C TYR A 116 -9.55 3.64 -0.16
N LYS A 117 -10.66 3.39 -0.89
CA LYS A 117 -11.02 4.13 -2.12
C LYS A 117 -11.02 5.65 -1.95
N ALA A 118 -11.45 6.17 -0.79
CA ALA A 118 -11.47 7.61 -0.50
C ALA A 118 -10.07 8.25 -0.43
N TRP A 119 -9.06 7.44 -0.05
CA TRP A 119 -7.66 7.83 0.03
C TRP A 119 -6.92 7.65 -1.28
N ARG A 120 -7.51 6.97 -2.29
CA ARG A 120 -6.86 6.76 -3.58
C ARG A 120 -6.58 8.11 -4.25
N ASN A 121 -5.37 8.26 -4.77
CA ASN A 121 -5.03 9.36 -5.65
C ASN A 121 -5.61 9.06 -7.03
N GLN A 122 -6.48 9.94 -7.54
CA GLN A 122 -7.06 9.76 -8.87
C GLN A 122 -6.07 10.14 -9.97
N ASP A 123 -5.10 11.00 -9.69
CA ASP A 123 -4.06 11.47 -10.62
C ASP A 123 -2.71 10.83 -10.30
N ALA A 124 -2.71 9.53 -10.00
CA ALA A 124 -1.47 8.82 -9.74
C ALA A 124 -0.63 8.74 -11.03
N PRO A 125 0.68 9.02 -10.97
CA PRO A 125 1.56 8.89 -12.14
C PRO A 125 1.60 7.41 -12.58
N TYR A 126 1.45 7.15 -13.87
CA TYR A 126 1.49 5.77 -14.38
C TYR A 126 2.93 5.30 -14.64
N ILE A 127 3.89 6.22 -14.77
CA ILE A 127 5.32 5.92 -15.01
C ILE A 127 6.11 5.98 -13.71
N ILE A 128 6.90 4.94 -13.45
CA ILE A 128 7.89 4.84 -12.39
C ILE A 128 9.27 4.70 -13.02
N ARG A 129 10.24 5.44 -12.48
CA ARG A 129 11.65 5.33 -12.89
C ARG A 129 12.45 4.73 -11.76
N LEU A 130 13.33 3.80 -12.10
CA LEU A 130 14.23 3.13 -11.18
C LEU A 130 15.65 3.23 -11.72
N ASP A 131 16.49 3.97 -11.02
CA ASP A 131 17.91 4.05 -11.33
C ASP A 131 18.64 2.97 -10.53
N LEU A 132 19.37 2.09 -11.22
CA LEU A 132 20.15 1.04 -10.58
C LEU A 132 21.60 1.47 -10.39
N ASP A 133 22.12 1.22 -9.19
CA ASP A 133 23.53 1.33 -8.86
C ASP A 133 23.99 -0.02 -8.29
N PRO A 134 25.06 -0.65 -8.82
CA PRO A 134 25.58 -1.90 -8.32
C PRO A 134 25.87 -1.88 -6.80
N SER A 135 26.19 -0.72 -6.25
CA SER A 135 26.53 -0.54 -4.83
C SER A 135 25.29 -0.51 -3.91
N THR A 136 24.09 -0.26 -4.43
CA THR A 136 22.87 -0.08 -3.62
C THR A 136 21.77 -1.11 -3.89
N LEU A 137 22.04 -2.19 -4.63
CA LEU A 137 21.04 -3.18 -5.05
C LEU A 137 20.18 -3.74 -3.90
N GLN A 138 20.78 -4.01 -2.74
CA GLN A 138 20.05 -4.51 -1.57
C GLN A 138 19.06 -3.46 -1.02
N ARG A 139 19.48 -2.19 -0.94
CA ARG A 139 18.60 -1.10 -0.51
C ARG A 139 17.48 -0.86 -1.51
N THR A 140 17.77 -1.00 -2.81
CA THR A 140 16.76 -0.91 -3.86
C THR A 140 15.71 -2.02 -3.69
N GLU A 141 16.13 -3.25 -3.42
CA GLU A 141 15.23 -4.38 -3.15
C GLU A 141 14.31 -4.12 -1.95
N GLU A 142 14.85 -3.63 -0.83
CA GLU A 142 14.07 -3.31 0.39
C GLU A 142 13.06 -2.16 0.19
N THR A 143 13.33 -1.26 -0.75
CA THR A 143 12.50 -0.07 -1.01
C THR A 143 11.59 -0.20 -2.23
N LEU A 144 11.76 -1.25 -3.04
CA LEU A 144 11.07 -1.45 -4.31
C LEU A 144 9.54 -1.34 -4.16
N ALA A 145 8.95 -2.04 -3.18
CA ALA A 145 7.51 -2.01 -2.93
C ALA A 145 6.99 -0.59 -2.58
N LYS A 146 7.81 0.24 -1.93
CA LYS A 146 7.46 1.64 -1.62
C LYS A 146 7.56 2.52 -2.86
N VAL A 147 8.60 2.33 -3.68
CA VAL A 147 8.78 3.05 -4.95
C VAL A 147 7.65 2.72 -5.92
N MET A 148 7.37 1.45 -6.13
CA MET A 148 6.28 0.95 -6.99
C MET A 148 4.91 1.32 -6.46
N GLY A 149 4.76 1.42 -5.13
CA GLY A 149 3.55 1.90 -4.48
C GLY A 149 3.38 3.41 -4.51
N SER A 150 4.41 4.20 -4.81
CA SER A 150 4.41 5.64 -4.55
C SER A 150 3.28 6.39 -5.25
N GLN A 151 2.72 7.39 -4.54
CA GLN A 151 1.69 8.30 -5.01
C GLN A 151 0.36 7.66 -5.47
N LEU A 152 0.11 6.38 -5.18
CA LEU A 152 -1.18 5.73 -5.44
C LEU A 152 -2.29 6.18 -4.47
N PHE A 153 -1.90 6.65 -3.29
CA PHE A 153 -2.80 7.19 -2.28
C PHE A 153 -2.37 8.59 -1.86
N LYS A 154 -3.34 9.36 -1.37
CA LYS A 154 -3.13 10.68 -0.79
C LYS A 154 -2.22 10.59 0.45
N PRO A 155 -1.45 11.65 0.76
CA PRO A 155 -0.66 11.71 1.99
C PRO A 155 -1.51 11.42 3.23
N GLY A 156 -0.96 10.65 4.18
CA GLY A 156 -1.62 10.30 5.45
C GLY A 156 -1.94 8.80 5.60
N LEU A 157 -1.95 8.03 4.51
CA LEU A 157 -2.01 6.56 4.58
C LEU A 157 -0.58 5.99 4.55
N ASN A 158 -0.17 5.31 5.63
CA ASN A 158 1.08 4.56 5.64
C ASN A 158 0.82 3.14 5.13
N TYR A 159 1.24 2.86 3.89
CA TYR A 159 1.06 1.55 3.26
C TYR A 159 2.30 1.13 2.49
N THR A 160 2.39 -0.17 2.25
CA THR A 160 3.32 -0.78 1.33
C THR A 160 2.51 -1.57 0.30
N LEU A 161 2.83 -1.40 -0.99
CA LEU A 161 2.20 -2.17 -2.06
C LEU A 161 2.65 -3.63 -1.96
N THR A 162 1.73 -4.57 -2.11
CA THR A 162 2.07 -6.00 -2.18
C THR A 162 1.94 -6.49 -3.62
N ASP A 163 2.62 -7.59 -3.94
CA ASP A 163 2.54 -8.31 -5.21
C ASP A 163 1.34 -9.29 -5.27
N GLU A 164 0.59 -9.39 -4.17
CA GLU A 164 -0.66 -10.16 -4.08
C GLU A 164 -1.79 -9.53 -4.90
N VAL A 165 -1.95 -10.03 -6.13
CA VAL A 165 -3.00 -9.61 -7.06
C VAL A 165 -3.80 -10.81 -7.55
N GLN A 166 -5.12 -10.69 -7.55
CA GLN A 166 -6.00 -11.65 -8.22
C GLN A 166 -5.96 -11.42 -9.73
N ARG A 167 -4.91 -11.97 -10.38
CA ARG A 167 -4.63 -11.77 -11.81
C ARG A 167 -5.81 -12.16 -12.72
N GLY A 168 -6.55 -13.22 -12.36
CA GLY A 168 -7.65 -13.76 -13.16
C GLY A 168 -7.16 -14.82 -14.14
N SER A 169 -7.94 -15.09 -15.18
CA SER A 169 -7.57 -16.06 -16.22
C SER A 169 -7.45 -15.39 -17.59
N PRO A 170 -6.35 -15.65 -18.33
CA PRO A 170 -6.25 -15.25 -19.73
C PRO A 170 -7.15 -16.13 -20.59
N LYS A 171 -7.70 -15.54 -21.66
CA LYS A 171 -8.46 -16.25 -22.70
C LYS A 171 -7.94 -15.84 -24.06
N ILE A 172 -7.57 -16.84 -24.85
CA ILE A 172 -7.11 -16.75 -26.24
C ILE A 172 -8.05 -17.52 -27.16
N THR A 173 -7.93 -17.24 -28.45
CA THR A 173 -8.64 -17.91 -29.54
C THR A 173 -7.63 -18.56 -30.49
N THR A 174 -8.09 -19.43 -31.37
CA THR A 174 -7.25 -20.00 -32.44
C THR A 174 -6.86 -18.91 -33.45
N PRO A 175 -5.66 -18.97 -34.04
CA PRO A 175 -5.26 -18.05 -35.10
C PRO A 175 -6.25 -18.06 -36.27
N THR A 176 -6.63 -16.88 -36.75
CA THR A 176 -7.45 -16.72 -37.96
C THR A 176 -6.59 -16.71 -39.23
N ARG A 177 -5.30 -16.35 -39.10
CA ARG A 177 -4.29 -16.36 -40.17
C ARG A 177 -3.00 -17.02 -39.70
N TYR A 178 -2.32 -17.69 -40.64
CA TYR A 178 -1.08 -18.44 -40.37
C TYR A 178 0.07 -18.07 -41.32
N ASP A 179 -0.27 -17.70 -42.56
CA ASP A 179 0.67 -17.30 -43.59
C ASP A 179 0.81 -15.77 -43.64
N ASP A 180 2.01 -15.29 -43.91
CA ASP A 180 2.38 -13.87 -44.00
C ASP A 180 2.14 -13.03 -42.72
N VAL A 181 2.03 -13.70 -41.57
CA VAL A 181 1.90 -13.06 -40.25
C VAL A 181 2.95 -13.58 -39.29
N GLY A 182 3.54 -12.68 -38.48
CA GLY A 182 4.42 -13.03 -37.38
C GLY A 182 3.65 -13.65 -36.19
N ALA A 183 4.33 -13.87 -35.06
CA ALA A 183 3.66 -14.39 -33.88
C ALA A 183 2.74 -13.34 -33.25
N ARG A 184 1.52 -13.76 -32.94
CA ARG A 184 0.48 -12.92 -32.35
C ARG A 184 -0.28 -13.68 -31.26
N ILE A 185 -0.77 -12.94 -30.27
CA ILE A 185 -1.75 -13.42 -29.30
C ILE A 185 -3.14 -13.13 -29.86
N TRP A 186 -3.87 -14.17 -30.25
CA TRP A 186 -5.21 -14.06 -30.85
C TRP A 186 -6.29 -14.01 -29.77
N LEU A 187 -7.19 -13.03 -29.88
CA LEU A 187 -8.12 -12.64 -28.81
C LEU A 187 -9.60 -12.86 -29.19
N ASP A 188 -9.94 -12.86 -30.48
CA ASP A 188 -11.26 -13.18 -31.00
C ASP A 188 -11.22 -13.89 -32.36
N GLU A 189 -12.40 -14.21 -32.89
CA GLU A 189 -12.60 -14.91 -34.16
C GLU A 189 -12.58 -13.98 -35.39
N ASP A 190 -12.57 -12.66 -35.19
CA ASP A 190 -12.56 -11.65 -36.27
C ASP A 190 -11.13 -11.22 -36.66
N GLY A 191 -10.11 -11.78 -35.99
CA GLY A 191 -8.69 -11.45 -36.19
C GLY A 191 -8.12 -10.44 -35.19
N PHE A 192 -8.85 -10.09 -34.12
CA PHE A 192 -8.32 -9.23 -33.06
C PHE A 192 -7.13 -9.91 -32.39
N SER A 193 -5.97 -9.29 -32.47
CA SER A 193 -4.74 -9.85 -31.95
C SER A 193 -3.73 -8.77 -31.55
N VAL A 194 -2.78 -9.16 -30.70
CA VAL A 194 -1.67 -8.30 -30.26
C VAL A 194 -0.36 -8.98 -30.63
N SER A 195 0.57 -8.23 -31.20
CA SER A 195 1.89 -8.72 -31.55
C SER A 195 2.99 -7.75 -31.07
N PRO A 196 4.25 -8.20 -30.98
CA PRO A 196 5.39 -7.29 -30.88
C PRO A 196 5.51 -6.45 -32.16
N ASP A 197 6.29 -5.37 -32.13
CA ASP A 197 6.46 -4.47 -33.29
C ASP A 197 6.87 -5.22 -34.57
N SER A 198 5.95 -5.37 -35.53
CA SER A 198 6.20 -6.10 -36.78
C SER A 198 7.14 -5.34 -37.73
N LEU A 199 7.40 -4.05 -37.49
CA LEU A 199 8.24 -3.21 -38.33
C LEU A 199 9.70 -3.22 -37.92
N VAL A 200 10.07 -3.79 -36.76
CA VAL A 200 11.48 -3.94 -36.32
C VAL A 200 12.44 -4.40 -37.42
N PRO A 201 12.13 -5.44 -38.23
CA PRO A 201 13.07 -5.90 -39.26
C PRO A 201 13.12 -5.03 -40.52
N TYR A 202 12.22 -4.07 -40.70
CA TYR A 202 12.08 -3.28 -41.93
C TYR A 202 12.59 -1.84 -41.79
N PRO A 203 13.36 -1.29 -42.74
CA PRO A 203 13.56 0.16 -42.83
C PRO A 203 12.24 0.87 -43.16
N ARG A 204 12.19 2.21 -43.03
CA ARG A 204 10.95 2.96 -43.40
C ARG A 204 10.72 2.95 -44.91
N SER A 205 11.79 2.92 -45.69
CA SER A 205 11.74 2.74 -47.15
C SER A 205 12.44 1.46 -47.56
N VAL A 206 11.77 0.63 -48.36
CA VAL A 206 12.30 -0.65 -48.86
C VAL A 206 13.21 -0.45 -50.07
N VAL A 207 13.18 0.71 -50.71
CA VAL A 207 14.05 1.06 -51.84
C VAL A 207 14.68 2.42 -51.57
N GLU A 208 15.98 2.52 -51.81
CA GLU A 208 16.69 3.78 -51.70
C GLU A 208 17.85 3.91 -52.69
N ASN A 209 17.90 5.02 -53.43
CA ASN A 209 18.96 5.29 -54.42
C ASN A 209 19.19 4.15 -55.43
N GLY A 210 18.16 3.33 -55.69
CA GLY A 210 18.24 2.15 -56.55
C GLY A 210 18.72 0.86 -55.85
N GLU A 211 19.10 0.92 -54.57
CA GLU A 211 19.35 -0.23 -53.72
C GLU A 211 18.03 -0.68 -53.05
N GLU A 212 17.68 -1.94 -53.24
CA GLU A 212 16.53 -2.56 -52.56
C GLU A 212 17.00 -3.20 -51.26
N PHE A 213 16.18 -3.07 -50.21
CA PHE A 213 16.41 -3.78 -48.96
C PHE A 213 16.37 -5.29 -49.21
N PRO A 214 17.34 -6.07 -48.68
CA PRO A 214 17.44 -7.49 -48.98
C PRO A 214 16.18 -8.26 -48.59
N THR A 215 15.80 -9.23 -49.41
CA THR A 215 14.78 -10.23 -49.08
C THR A 215 15.35 -11.24 -48.10
N CYS A 216 15.37 -10.89 -46.81
CA CYS A 216 16.02 -11.63 -45.73
C CYS A 216 15.07 -11.97 -44.57
N ILE A 217 13.79 -11.65 -44.72
CA ILE A 217 12.75 -11.81 -43.70
C ILE A 217 11.81 -12.91 -44.19
N ASN A 218 11.61 -13.93 -43.37
CA ASN A 218 10.71 -15.03 -43.68
C ASN A 218 9.60 -15.10 -42.64
N PHE A 219 8.37 -15.20 -43.13
CA PHE A 219 7.19 -15.49 -42.32
C PHE A 219 6.74 -16.92 -42.60
N GLY A 220 6.34 -17.64 -41.56
CA GLY A 220 5.77 -18.97 -41.73
C GLY A 220 5.34 -19.61 -40.42
N GLY A 221 4.15 -20.20 -40.41
CA GLY A 221 3.63 -20.96 -39.26
C GLY A 221 3.46 -20.13 -37.99
N GLY A 222 3.13 -18.83 -38.12
CA GLY A 222 3.02 -17.91 -36.97
C GLY A 222 4.36 -17.53 -36.33
N LEU A 223 5.45 -17.61 -37.10
CA LEU A 223 6.79 -17.18 -36.72
C LEU A 223 7.30 -16.21 -37.79
N ALA A 224 8.08 -15.21 -37.38
CA ALA A 224 8.91 -14.43 -38.29
C ALA A 224 10.37 -14.55 -37.89
N HIS A 225 11.26 -14.71 -38.86
CA HIS A 225 12.71 -14.67 -38.60
C HIS A 225 13.42 -13.92 -39.71
N TRP A 226 14.51 -13.25 -39.35
CA TRP A 226 15.30 -12.47 -40.30
C TRP A 226 16.79 -12.60 -40.03
N ASN A 227 17.56 -12.59 -41.12
CA ASN A 227 19.02 -12.55 -41.08
C ASN A 227 19.49 -11.70 -42.27
N CYS A 228 19.68 -10.41 -42.01
CA CYS A 228 19.88 -9.38 -43.02
C CYS A 228 21.28 -8.80 -42.93
N THR A 229 21.92 -8.60 -44.09
CA THR A 229 23.15 -7.80 -44.21
C THR A 229 22.95 -6.71 -45.26
N TYR A 230 23.38 -5.49 -44.96
CA TYR A 230 23.19 -4.35 -45.86
C TYR A 230 24.26 -3.27 -45.66
N ARG A 231 24.46 -2.45 -46.69
CA ARG A 231 25.47 -1.37 -46.75
C ARG A 231 24.91 0.04 -46.70
N SER A 232 23.65 0.24 -47.10
CA SER A 232 23.05 1.58 -47.13
C SER A 232 23.03 2.21 -45.73
N GLN A 233 23.64 3.39 -45.61
CA GLN A 233 23.70 4.17 -44.38
C GLN A 233 22.30 4.58 -43.88
N ARG A 234 21.35 4.83 -44.77
CA ARG A 234 20.04 5.31 -44.32
C ARG A 234 19.11 4.18 -43.92
N PHE A 235 19.30 2.96 -44.43
CA PHE A 235 18.68 1.77 -43.82
C PHE A 235 19.18 1.56 -42.38
N VAL A 236 20.48 1.81 -42.16
CA VAL A 236 21.08 1.80 -40.82
C VAL A 236 20.45 2.87 -39.93
N ASP A 237 20.39 4.11 -40.38
CA ASP A 237 19.84 5.23 -39.61
C ASP A 237 18.36 4.95 -39.25
N ASP A 238 17.54 4.55 -40.23
CA ASP A 238 16.12 4.23 -40.04
C ASP A 238 15.88 3.13 -38.98
N ILE A 239 16.66 2.05 -39.02
CA ILE A 239 16.52 0.92 -38.09
C ILE A 239 17.07 1.27 -36.71
N SER A 240 18.16 2.05 -36.64
CA SER A 240 18.79 2.43 -35.37
C SER A 240 18.00 3.46 -34.57
N GLU A 241 17.24 4.33 -35.25
CA GLU A 241 16.40 5.38 -34.64
C GLU A 241 15.01 4.90 -34.22
N ARG A 242 14.61 3.67 -34.55
CA ARG A 242 13.30 3.13 -34.18
C ARG A 242 13.22 2.86 -32.68
N VAL A 243 12.09 3.22 -32.08
CA VAL A 243 11.77 2.91 -30.68
C VAL A 243 11.41 1.43 -30.60
N VAL A 244 12.07 0.69 -29.72
CA VAL A 244 11.70 -0.71 -29.46
C VAL A 244 10.63 -0.77 -28.38
N GLY A 245 9.74 -1.76 -28.44
CA GLY A 245 8.69 -1.94 -27.42
C GLY A 245 7.43 -1.12 -27.71
N GLU A 246 6.99 -1.16 -28.97
CA GLU A 246 5.73 -0.58 -29.41
C GLU A 246 4.82 -1.75 -29.83
N PRO A 247 4.08 -2.39 -28.90
CA PRO A 247 3.15 -3.46 -29.26
C PRO A 247 2.20 -3.04 -30.36
N GLU A 248 1.95 -3.93 -31.30
CA GLU A 248 1.03 -3.70 -32.40
C GLU A 248 -0.31 -4.38 -32.12
N ILE A 249 -1.38 -3.62 -32.31
CA ILE A 249 -2.76 -4.07 -32.13
C ILE A 249 -3.39 -4.20 -33.50
N HIS A 250 -3.82 -5.42 -33.81
CA HIS A 250 -4.55 -5.75 -35.03
C HIS A 250 -6.02 -5.87 -34.63
N TRP A 251 -6.88 -4.95 -35.06
CA TRP A 251 -8.27 -4.88 -34.56
C TRP A 251 -9.21 -5.89 -35.20
N ASP A 252 -8.96 -6.25 -36.46
CA ASP A 252 -9.60 -7.33 -37.20
C ASP A 252 -8.78 -7.66 -38.47
N ASP A 253 -9.03 -8.80 -39.09
CA ASP A 253 -8.29 -9.25 -40.27
C ASP A 253 -8.43 -8.29 -41.46
N GLN A 254 -9.58 -7.64 -41.61
CA GLN A 254 -9.85 -6.76 -42.75
C GLN A 254 -9.05 -5.45 -42.67
N SER A 255 -8.96 -4.86 -41.48
CA SER A 255 -8.14 -3.67 -41.21
C SER A 255 -6.65 -3.99 -41.24
N ASP A 256 -6.25 -5.18 -40.76
CA ASP A 256 -4.86 -5.65 -40.81
C ASP A 256 -4.35 -5.80 -42.24
N ILE A 257 -5.14 -6.41 -43.13
CA ILE A 257 -4.81 -6.53 -44.58
C ILE A 257 -4.66 -5.15 -45.24
N ASN A 258 -5.40 -4.15 -44.77
CA ASN A 258 -5.32 -2.77 -45.25
C ASN A 258 -4.21 -1.95 -44.57
N LEU A 259 -3.35 -2.59 -43.75
CA LEU A 259 -2.26 -1.96 -43.00
C LEU A 259 -2.74 -0.85 -42.03
N ASP A 260 -3.92 -1.04 -41.41
CA ASP A 260 -4.52 -0.12 -40.44
C ASP A 260 -4.42 -0.64 -38.98
N SER A 261 -3.37 -1.44 -38.70
CA SER A 261 -2.98 -1.84 -37.34
C SER A 261 -2.43 -0.64 -36.55
N ARG A 262 -2.43 -0.75 -35.21
CA ARG A 262 -2.08 0.37 -34.32
C ARG A 262 -1.02 0.02 -33.31
N PHE A 263 0.02 0.84 -33.26
CA PHE A 263 1.08 0.72 -32.29
C PHE A 263 0.72 1.42 -30.98
N ILE A 264 1.01 0.77 -29.86
CA ILE A 264 0.99 1.40 -28.54
C ILE A 264 2.27 2.22 -28.41
N THR A 265 2.19 3.49 -28.81
CA THR A 265 3.35 4.37 -28.76
C THR A 265 3.49 5.04 -27.38
N PRO A 266 4.71 5.09 -26.83
CA PRO A 266 4.99 5.87 -25.63
C PRO A 266 4.64 7.35 -25.87
N ASN A 267 3.83 7.93 -24.99
CA ASN A 267 3.53 9.35 -25.06
C ASN A 267 4.82 10.17 -24.93
N THR A 268 5.11 11.00 -25.94
CA THR A 268 6.36 11.77 -26.03
C THR A 268 6.46 12.86 -24.96
N ALA A 269 5.33 13.31 -24.39
CA ALA A 269 5.30 14.38 -23.42
C ALA A 269 5.75 13.96 -22.01
N ASP A 270 5.51 12.71 -21.61
CA ASP A 270 5.73 12.22 -20.24
C ASP A 270 6.47 10.88 -20.17
N ASN A 271 6.32 10.00 -21.17
CA ASN A 271 6.99 8.72 -21.26
C ASN A 271 8.37 8.86 -21.89
N VAL A 272 9.38 8.88 -21.02
CA VAL A 272 10.78 9.01 -21.43
C VAL A 272 11.31 7.82 -22.22
N TRP A 273 10.60 6.68 -22.24
CA TRP A 273 10.91 5.58 -23.14
C TRP A 273 10.87 5.99 -24.62
N SER A 274 10.04 6.98 -25.00
CA SER A 274 10.01 7.54 -26.35
C SER A 274 11.39 8.04 -26.84
N SER A 275 12.26 8.46 -25.91
CA SER A 275 13.63 8.87 -26.19
C SER A 275 14.64 7.76 -25.89
N LEU A 276 14.46 7.02 -24.80
CA LEU A 276 15.45 6.05 -24.31
C LEU A 276 15.39 4.71 -25.03
N GLY A 277 14.24 4.39 -25.62
CA GLY A 277 14.07 3.23 -26.49
C GLY A 277 14.75 3.38 -27.86
N LYS A 278 15.40 4.52 -28.13
CA LYS A 278 16.19 4.80 -29.35
C LYS A 278 17.70 4.78 -29.03
N GLY A 279 18.54 4.47 -30.03
CA GLY A 279 20.00 4.67 -29.92
C GLY A 279 20.75 3.67 -29.04
N TYR A 280 21.99 3.96 -28.65
CA TYR A 280 22.95 2.96 -28.13
C TYR A 280 23.05 2.92 -26.59
N GLY A 281 21.91 2.94 -25.91
CA GLY A 281 21.83 2.87 -24.45
C GLY A 281 21.27 1.53 -23.95
N SER A 282 21.66 1.14 -22.75
CA SER A 282 21.09 -0.02 -22.06
C SER A 282 19.96 0.42 -21.14
N VAL A 283 18.73 0.04 -21.48
CA VAL A 283 17.52 0.35 -20.69
C VAL A 283 16.51 -0.80 -20.70
N VAL A 284 15.80 -1.01 -19.58
CA VAL A 284 14.69 -1.97 -19.48
C VAL A 284 13.40 -1.20 -19.24
N MET A 285 12.31 -1.61 -19.90
CA MET A 285 10.98 -1.13 -19.65
C MET A 285 10.04 -2.30 -19.40
N MET A 286 9.19 -2.17 -18.40
CA MET A 286 8.07 -3.05 -18.18
C MET A 286 6.81 -2.21 -18.29
N GLN A 287 5.82 -2.65 -19.06
CA GLN A 287 4.55 -1.97 -19.13
C GLN A 287 3.38 -2.92 -18.94
N ILE A 288 2.36 -2.41 -18.27
CA ILE A 288 1.05 -3.04 -18.14
C ILE A 288 0.11 -2.23 -19.00
N PHE A 289 -0.49 -2.87 -20.00
CA PHE A 289 -1.47 -2.23 -20.83
C PHE A 289 -2.73 -3.08 -20.97
N THR A 290 -3.84 -2.43 -21.26
CA THR A 290 -5.10 -3.10 -21.58
C THR A 290 -5.57 -2.71 -22.96
N VAL A 291 -6.15 -3.68 -23.67
CA VAL A 291 -6.81 -3.46 -24.94
C VAL A 291 -8.25 -3.93 -24.80
N THR A 292 -9.18 -3.06 -25.19
CA THR A 292 -10.62 -3.31 -25.03
C THR A 292 -11.34 -3.13 -26.35
N LYS A 293 -12.01 -4.19 -26.82
CA LYS A 293 -12.86 -4.22 -28.02
C LYS A 293 -14.30 -4.54 -27.59
N GLY A 294 -15.23 -3.63 -27.86
CA GLY A 294 -16.60 -3.74 -27.37
C GLY A 294 -16.68 -3.81 -25.84
N THR A 295 -17.14 -4.94 -25.29
CA THR A 295 -17.19 -5.21 -23.85
C THR A 295 -16.05 -6.11 -23.35
N ARG A 296 -15.19 -6.61 -24.25
CA ARG A 296 -14.11 -7.53 -23.87
C ARG A 296 -12.82 -6.76 -23.67
N ARG A 297 -12.21 -6.93 -22.49
CA ARG A 297 -10.93 -6.31 -22.13
C ARG A 297 -9.88 -7.38 -21.86
N HIS A 298 -8.69 -7.15 -22.39
CA HIS A 298 -7.52 -8.00 -22.23
C HIS A 298 -6.40 -7.18 -21.60
N THR A 299 -5.71 -7.75 -20.61
CA THR A 299 -4.60 -7.11 -19.91
C THR A 299 -3.32 -7.87 -20.19
N PHE A 300 -2.28 -7.13 -20.55
CA PHE A 300 -0.98 -7.65 -20.93
C PHE A 300 0.10 -7.10 -20.01
N VAL A 301 1.15 -7.90 -19.84
CA VAL A 301 2.45 -7.47 -19.33
C VAL A 301 3.40 -7.49 -20.51
N GLU A 302 4.10 -6.40 -20.76
CA GLU A 302 5.23 -6.37 -21.68
C GLU A 302 6.51 -6.08 -20.90
N HIS A 303 7.55 -6.81 -21.28
CA HIS A 303 8.92 -6.57 -20.85
C HIS A 303 9.79 -6.32 -22.08
N VAL A 304 10.45 -5.18 -22.08
CA VAL A 304 11.35 -4.72 -23.13
C VAL A 304 12.74 -4.54 -22.53
N SER A 305 13.73 -5.26 -23.03
CA SER A 305 15.14 -5.03 -22.68
C SER A 305 15.92 -4.61 -23.91
N ARG A 306 16.74 -3.58 -23.72
CA ARG A 306 17.72 -3.11 -24.70
C ARG A 306 19.08 -3.09 -24.03
N ALA A 307 20.07 -3.70 -24.65
CA ALA A 307 21.45 -3.65 -24.23
C ALA A 307 22.34 -3.29 -25.42
N SER A 308 23.45 -2.61 -25.18
CA SER A 308 24.42 -2.29 -26.22
C SER A 308 25.86 -2.43 -25.74
N MET A 309 26.77 -2.61 -26.68
CA MET A 309 28.22 -2.63 -26.50
C MET A 309 28.85 -1.90 -27.68
N VAL A 310 29.71 -0.92 -27.42
CA VAL A 310 30.21 0.03 -28.43
C VAL A 310 31.73 -0.09 -28.53
N ALA A 311 32.25 -0.19 -29.76
CA ALA A 311 33.67 -0.17 -30.05
C ALA A 311 34.32 1.16 -29.65
N MET A 312 35.54 1.10 -29.13
CA MET A 312 36.32 2.30 -28.89
C MET A 312 36.91 2.82 -30.21
N SER A 313 37.13 4.13 -30.29
CA SER A 313 37.74 4.73 -31.48
C SER A 313 39.06 4.03 -31.85
N GLY A 314 39.14 3.49 -33.07
CA GLY A 314 40.30 2.78 -33.59
C GLY A 314 40.51 1.35 -33.06
N LEU A 315 39.62 0.83 -32.21
CA LEU A 315 39.70 -0.52 -31.66
C LEU A 315 38.40 -1.30 -31.93
N PRO A 316 38.38 -2.24 -32.90
CA PRO A 316 37.18 -3.03 -33.20
C PRO A 316 36.79 -3.93 -32.03
N LEU A 317 35.54 -4.41 -32.03
CA LEU A 317 35.05 -5.31 -31.00
C LEU A 317 35.80 -6.65 -31.08
N ALA A 318 36.27 -7.14 -29.92
CA ALA A 318 36.90 -8.44 -29.83
C ALA A 318 35.85 -9.56 -29.92
N ALA A 319 36.16 -10.62 -30.67
CA ALA A 319 35.26 -11.76 -30.85
C ALA A 319 34.87 -12.42 -29.51
N GLN A 320 35.79 -12.43 -28.53
CA GLN A 320 35.54 -13.00 -27.21
C GLN A 320 34.54 -12.15 -26.40
N ASP A 321 34.63 -10.82 -26.47
CA ASP A 321 33.67 -9.92 -25.83
C ASP A 321 32.29 -10.00 -26.50
N VAL A 322 32.24 -10.05 -27.83
CA VAL A 322 30.96 -10.24 -28.55
C VAL A 322 30.33 -11.58 -28.18
N ARG A 323 31.11 -12.65 -28.10
CA ARG A 323 30.62 -13.97 -27.68
C ARG A 323 30.09 -13.93 -26.24
N ASP A 324 30.86 -13.41 -25.27
CA ASP A 324 30.43 -13.34 -23.88
C ASP A 324 29.18 -12.47 -23.71
N TRP A 325 29.16 -11.31 -24.37
CA TRP A 325 28.01 -10.40 -24.35
C TRP A 325 26.75 -11.06 -24.95
N ILE A 326 26.86 -11.74 -26.08
CA ILE A 326 25.74 -12.49 -26.67
C ILE A 326 25.25 -13.55 -25.68
N HIS A 327 26.14 -14.37 -25.10
CA HIS A 327 25.75 -15.37 -24.09
C HIS A 327 25.02 -14.76 -22.89
N ARG A 328 25.42 -13.58 -22.42
CA ARG A 328 24.74 -12.89 -21.30
C ARG A 328 23.35 -12.41 -21.66
N THR A 329 23.10 -12.05 -22.92
CA THR A 329 21.76 -11.68 -23.41
C THR A 329 20.83 -12.88 -23.61
N LEU A 330 21.37 -14.11 -23.67
CA LEU A 330 20.67 -15.35 -24.03
C LEU A 330 20.03 -16.12 -22.88
N ASP A 331 20.15 -15.69 -21.64
CA ASP A 331 19.79 -16.51 -20.47
C ASP A 331 18.37 -16.19 -19.93
N ILE A 332 17.46 -15.85 -20.84
CA ILE A 332 16.01 -15.69 -20.58
C ILE A 332 15.36 -17.01 -21.06
N LYS A 333 14.91 -17.87 -20.14
CA LYS A 333 14.30 -19.17 -20.48
C LYS A 333 13.04 -18.98 -21.35
N GLU A 334 13.13 -19.21 -22.64
CA GLU A 334 11.97 -19.15 -23.56
C GLU A 334 11.98 -20.36 -24.50
N SER A 335 10.81 -20.97 -24.68
CA SER A 335 10.64 -22.18 -25.48
C SER A 335 10.83 -21.84 -26.95
N GLY A 336 11.94 -22.30 -27.53
CA GLY A 336 12.33 -22.00 -28.90
C GLY A 336 13.85 -21.89 -29.09
N ARG A 337 14.60 -21.80 -27.99
CA ARG A 337 16.06 -21.55 -27.99
C ARG A 337 16.96 -22.76 -28.27
N ASN A 338 16.45 -23.99 -28.23
CA ASN A 338 17.31 -25.19 -28.32
C ASN A 338 18.08 -25.34 -29.65
N ASN A 339 17.76 -24.53 -30.68
CA ASN A 339 18.40 -24.59 -32.01
C ASN A 339 18.99 -23.25 -32.50
N LEU A 340 19.18 -22.24 -31.63
CA LEU A 340 19.79 -20.96 -32.05
C LEU A 340 21.30 -21.16 -32.37
N PRO A 341 21.77 -20.83 -33.58
CA PRO A 341 23.18 -21.02 -33.95
C PRO A 341 24.04 -19.86 -33.44
N LEU A 342 24.30 -19.83 -32.13
CA LEU A 342 24.99 -18.72 -31.45
C LEU A 342 26.37 -18.41 -32.03
N ASP A 343 27.16 -19.45 -32.26
CA ASP A 343 28.47 -19.31 -32.87
C ASP A 343 28.38 -18.68 -34.26
N ARG A 344 27.32 -18.99 -35.01
CA ARG A 344 27.06 -18.40 -36.31
C ARG A 344 26.70 -16.91 -36.22
N ILE A 345 25.94 -16.50 -35.21
CA ILE A 345 25.63 -15.07 -34.99
C ILE A 345 26.90 -14.29 -34.65
N VAL A 346 27.77 -14.86 -33.81
CA VAL A 346 29.10 -14.27 -33.51
C VAL A 346 29.94 -14.17 -34.79
N GLU A 347 30.02 -15.26 -35.56
CA GLU A 347 30.75 -15.29 -36.84
C GLU A 347 30.20 -14.26 -37.84
N ASP A 348 28.88 -14.15 -37.98
CA ASP A 348 28.23 -13.20 -38.87
C ASP A 348 28.51 -11.74 -38.44
N ILE A 349 28.46 -11.43 -37.14
CA ILE A 349 28.81 -10.09 -36.62
C ILE A 349 30.30 -9.77 -36.86
N MET A 350 31.19 -10.75 -36.65
CA MET A 350 32.63 -10.57 -36.91
C MET A 350 32.92 -10.41 -38.40
N ALA A 351 32.21 -11.16 -39.25
CA ALA A 351 32.28 -11.00 -40.70
C ALA A 351 31.78 -9.62 -41.13
N ALA A 352 30.65 -9.17 -40.57
CA ALA A 352 30.07 -7.86 -40.85
C ALA A 352 31.04 -6.73 -40.46
N GLN A 353 31.67 -6.82 -39.29
CA GLN A 353 32.72 -5.91 -38.84
C GLN A 353 33.93 -5.89 -39.78
N SER A 354 34.39 -7.06 -40.26
CA SER A 354 35.54 -7.14 -41.16
C SER A 354 35.28 -6.58 -42.57
N GLN A 355 34.01 -6.58 -42.99
CA GLN A 355 33.57 -6.17 -44.33
C GLN A 355 32.98 -4.76 -44.36
N ASP A 356 32.93 -4.08 -43.21
CA ASP A 356 32.30 -2.76 -43.03
C ASP A 356 30.85 -2.74 -43.52
N ILE A 357 30.08 -3.76 -43.12
CA ILE A 357 28.65 -3.89 -43.43
C ILE A 357 27.83 -4.02 -42.14
N SER A 358 26.54 -3.72 -42.24
CA SER A 358 25.61 -3.88 -41.12
C SER A 358 24.98 -5.26 -41.10
N TYR A 359 24.65 -5.75 -39.91
CA TYR A 359 24.04 -7.07 -39.69
C TYR A 359 22.85 -6.96 -38.75
N HIS A 360 21.74 -7.60 -39.11
CA HIS A 360 20.53 -7.65 -38.29
C HIS A 360 19.95 -9.07 -38.29
N PHE A 361 19.96 -9.71 -37.13
CA PHE A 361 19.32 -10.99 -36.89
C PHE A 361 18.17 -10.82 -35.91
N GLY A 362 17.09 -11.55 -36.10
CA GLY A 362 16.06 -11.67 -35.08
C GLY A 362 15.00 -12.70 -35.37
N VAL A 363 14.20 -12.95 -34.34
CA VAL A 363 13.12 -13.95 -34.34
C VAL A 363 11.93 -13.36 -33.60
N ASN A 364 10.75 -13.64 -34.10
CA ASN A 364 9.46 -13.39 -33.49
C ASN A 364 8.69 -14.71 -33.41
N ALA A 365 8.32 -15.14 -32.20
CA ALA A 365 7.77 -16.46 -31.92
C ALA A 365 6.68 -16.41 -30.82
N ALA A 366 5.73 -17.35 -30.87
CA ALA A 366 4.78 -17.57 -29.80
C ALA A 366 5.31 -18.61 -28.80
N ASP A 367 5.01 -18.42 -27.52
CA ASP A 367 5.37 -19.32 -26.42
C ASP A 367 4.16 -19.50 -25.47
N ASN A 368 4.29 -20.40 -24.49
CA ASN A 368 3.34 -20.64 -23.42
C ASN A 368 1.91 -20.93 -23.94
N GLY A 369 1.83 -21.77 -24.98
CA GLY A 369 0.55 -22.09 -25.63
C GLY A 369 -0.14 -20.89 -26.26
N ASN A 370 0.63 -19.97 -26.87
CA ASN A 370 0.18 -18.72 -27.51
C ASN A 370 -0.34 -17.65 -26.55
N LEU A 371 -0.04 -17.77 -25.25
CA LEU A 371 -0.30 -16.72 -24.26
C LEU A 371 0.79 -15.65 -24.23
N THR A 372 1.96 -15.98 -24.76
CA THR A 372 3.13 -15.11 -24.78
C THR A 372 3.66 -15.02 -26.21
N VAL A 373 4.04 -13.81 -26.62
CA VAL A 373 4.76 -13.57 -27.88
C VAL A 373 6.07 -12.89 -27.57
N LEU A 374 7.10 -13.35 -28.26
CA LEU A 374 8.49 -13.05 -28.01
C LEU A 374 9.08 -12.49 -29.28
N GLN A 375 9.82 -11.40 -29.17
CA GLN A 375 10.63 -10.87 -30.25
C GLN A 375 12.01 -10.54 -29.69
N PHE A 376 13.06 -11.06 -30.30
CA PHE A 376 14.42 -10.67 -29.96
C PHE A 376 15.25 -10.44 -31.22
N SER A 377 16.20 -9.52 -31.13
CA SER A 377 17.10 -9.19 -32.22
C SER A 377 18.49 -8.79 -31.74
N TRP A 378 19.49 -9.14 -32.53
CA TRP A 378 20.85 -8.61 -32.44
C TRP A 378 21.15 -7.80 -33.69
N PHE A 379 21.73 -6.65 -33.47
CA PHE A 379 22.02 -5.67 -34.50
C PHE A 379 23.44 -5.16 -34.37
N TYR A 380 24.21 -5.19 -35.45
CA TYR A 380 25.57 -4.65 -35.53
C TYR A 380 25.66 -3.53 -36.57
N VAL A 381 26.16 -2.37 -36.13
CA VAL A 381 26.37 -1.17 -36.94
C VAL A 381 27.56 -0.36 -36.43
N HIS A 382 28.47 0.02 -37.34
CA HIS A 382 29.59 0.95 -37.08
C HIS A 382 30.29 0.70 -35.73
N GLY A 383 30.65 -0.56 -35.47
CA GLY A 383 31.34 -0.94 -34.22
C GLY A 383 30.43 -1.06 -32.99
N THR A 384 29.11 -0.94 -33.12
CA THR A 384 28.16 -1.09 -32.02
C THR A 384 27.32 -2.35 -32.21
N VAL A 385 27.24 -3.19 -31.17
CA VAL A 385 26.31 -4.32 -31.09
C VAL A 385 25.18 -3.95 -30.14
N THR A 386 23.94 -4.15 -30.57
CA THR A 386 22.72 -3.90 -29.79
C THR A 386 21.87 -5.16 -29.73
N PHE A 387 21.26 -5.40 -28.59
CA PHE A 387 20.33 -6.48 -28.34
C PHE A 387 19.02 -5.87 -27.90
N ASN A 388 17.94 -6.33 -28.52
CA ASN A 388 16.59 -5.98 -28.14
C ASN A 388 15.82 -7.25 -27.84
N SER A 389 15.03 -7.25 -26.77
CA SER A 389 14.09 -8.32 -26.46
C SER A 389 12.78 -7.71 -25.98
N VAL A 390 11.68 -8.15 -26.58
CA VAL A 390 10.31 -7.80 -26.25
C VAL A 390 9.58 -9.09 -25.94
N ASN A 391 8.92 -9.14 -24.78
CA ASN A 391 8.09 -10.25 -24.36
C ASN A 391 6.74 -9.68 -23.94
N ILE A 392 5.67 -10.05 -24.63
CA ILE A 392 4.30 -9.66 -24.31
C ILE A 392 3.55 -10.90 -23.86
N THR A 393 2.99 -10.85 -22.65
CA THR A 393 2.23 -11.95 -22.06
C THR A 393 0.82 -11.50 -21.69
N LEU A 394 -0.18 -12.24 -22.13
CA LEU A 394 -1.58 -12.05 -21.72
C LEU A 394 -1.79 -12.60 -20.30
N ILE A 395 -2.18 -11.74 -19.37
CA ILE A 395 -2.37 -12.13 -17.95
C ILE A 395 -3.84 -12.24 -17.54
N ARG A 396 -4.75 -11.56 -18.24
CA ARG A 396 -6.17 -11.52 -17.89
C ARG A 396 -7.04 -11.20 -19.09
N SER A 397 -8.20 -11.85 -19.17
CA SER A 397 -9.27 -11.45 -20.07
C SER A 397 -10.60 -11.34 -19.32
N ASP A 398 -11.16 -10.13 -19.20
CA ASP A 398 -12.41 -9.85 -18.49
C ASP A 398 -13.45 -9.11 -19.36
N THR A 399 -14.64 -8.91 -18.81
CA THR A 399 -15.76 -8.27 -19.49
C THR A 399 -16.15 -7.03 -18.71
N VAL A 400 -16.18 -5.89 -19.39
CA VAL A 400 -16.56 -4.60 -18.83
C VAL A 400 -18.09 -4.44 -18.90
N GLU A 401 -18.70 -3.78 -17.91
CA GLU A 401 -20.17 -3.67 -17.81
C GLU A 401 -20.83 -2.98 -19.00
N LYS A 402 -20.14 -2.00 -19.60
CA LYS A 402 -20.64 -1.22 -20.74
C LYS A 402 -19.61 -1.22 -21.86
N PRO A 403 -20.06 -1.28 -23.13
CA PRO A 403 -19.15 -1.14 -24.25
C PRO A 403 -18.55 0.27 -24.24
N LEU A 404 -17.31 0.36 -24.69
CA LEU A 404 -16.63 1.64 -24.80
C LEU A 404 -17.31 2.54 -25.84
N MET A 405 -17.35 3.83 -25.52
CA MET A 405 -17.80 4.86 -26.44
C MET A 405 -16.60 5.64 -26.97
N PRO A 406 -16.67 6.11 -28.22
CA PRO A 406 -15.63 6.96 -28.79
C PRO A 406 -15.54 8.27 -27.98
N PHE A 407 -14.32 8.68 -27.62
CA PHE A 407 -14.08 9.93 -26.90
C PHE A 407 -14.33 11.14 -27.81
N GLU A 408 -13.68 11.15 -28.97
CA GLU A 408 -13.90 12.08 -30.07
C GLU A 408 -13.95 11.29 -31.38
N LYS A 409 -14.64 11.81 -32.40
CA LYS A 409 -14.71 11.18 -33.73
C LYS A 409 -13.64 11.77 -34.64
N CYS A 410 -12.94 10.92 -35.37
CA CYS A 410 -12.06 11.36 -36.45
C CYS A 410 -12.86 11.60 -37.73
N ALA A 411 -12.46 12.61 -38.52
CA ALA A 411 -13.22 13.07 -39.67
C ALA A 411 -13.23 12.08 -40.84
N ASN A 412 -12.07 11.50 -41.21
CA ASN A 412 -11.91 10.66 -42.41
C ASN A 412 -11.11 9.36 -42.16
N ALA A 413 -10.96 8.94 -40.91
CA ALA A 413 -10.12 7.78 -40.56
C ALA A 413 -10.78 6.93 -39.48
N SER A 414 -10.50 5.63 -39.49
CA SER A 414 -10.78 4.73 -38.36
C SER A 414 -9.93 5.12 -37.16
N PHE A 415 -10.45 4.87 -35.95
CA PHE A 415 -9.89 5.46 -34.75
C PHE A 415 -10.09 4.62 -33.49
N GLN A 416 -9.24 4.88 -32.50
CA GLN A 416 -9.26 4.24 -31.19
C GLN A 416 -9.08 5.28 -30.08
N ASN A 417 -9.59 5.00 -28.88
CA ASN A 417 -9.30 5.80 -27.71
C ASN A 417 -7.91 5.44 -27.17
N VAL A 418 -7.19 6.46 -26.68
CA VAL A 418 -5.92 6.30 -25.98
C VAL A 418 -6.11 6.74 -24.53
N ALA A 419 -5.70 5.89 -23.60
CA ALA A 419 -5.76 6.12 -22.17
C ALA A 419 -4.39 5.88 -21.51
N TYR A 420 -4.16 6.60 -20.42
CA TYR A 420 -2.96 6.46 -19.59
C TYR A 420 -3.39 6.38 -18.13
N GLY A 421 -2.92 5.35 -17.42
CA GLY A 421 -3.22 5.14 -16.00
C GLY A 421 -4.72 5.02 -15.69
N GLY A 422 -5.54 4.48 -16.60
CA GLY A 422 -6.99 4.36 -16.39
C GLY A 422 -7.81 5.56 -16.84
N LYS A 423 -7.19 6.59 -17.44
CA LYS A 423 -7.87 7.80 -17.89
C LYS A 423 -7.74 7.98 -19.39
N THR A 424 -8.87 8.09 -20.08
CA THR A 424 -8.91 8.44 -21.51
C THR A 424 -8.33 9.84 -21.70
N ALA A 425 -7.25 9.92 -22.47
CA ALA A 425 -6.53 11.16 -22.75
C ALA A 425 -6.90 11.76 -24.11
N GLY A 426 -7.31 10.92 -25.07
CA GLY A 426 -7.70 11.38 -26.40
C GLY A 426 -8.08 10.26 -27.35
N THR A 427 -8.12 10.61 -28.64
CA THR A 427 -8.43 9.69 -29.74
C THR A 427 -7.27 9.67 -30.73
N ASP A 428 -6.82 8.47 -31.09
CA ASP A 428 -5.84 8.28 -32.16
C ASP A 428 -6.56 8.18 -33.52
N CYS A 429 -6.30 9.18 -34.37
CA CYS A 429 -6.83 9.30 -35.73
C CYS A 429 -5.84 8.89 -36.83
N ALA A 430 -4.70 8.26 -36.50
CA ALA A 430 -3.63 7.92 -37.47
C ALA A 430 -3.99 6.76 -38.44
N GLY A 431 -5.26 6.57 -38.75
CA GLY A 431 -5.74 5.44 -39.53
C GLY A 431 -5.67 5.59 -41.02
N SER A 432 -5.91 4.46 -41.69
CA SER A 432 -6.14 4.47 -43.13
C SER A 432 -7.30 5.43 -43.45
N ILE A 433 -7.04 6.36 -44.38
CA ILE A 433 -8.06 7.31 -44.83
C ILE A 433 -9.06 6.53 -45.68
N THR A 434 -10.27 6.36 -45.17
CA THR A 434 -11.33 5.68 -45.90
C THR A 434 -12.10 6.68 -46.76
N ASN A 435 -12.12 6.46 -48.07
CA ASN A 435 -12.87 7.28 -49.04
C ASN A 435 -14.41 7.15 -48.89
N ASN A 436 -14.87 6.12 -48.17
CA ASN A 436 -16.27 5.94 -47.81
C ASN A 436 -16.49 6.38 -46.36
N ASN A 437 -17.66 6.94 -46.06
CA ASN A 437 -18.14 7.40 -44.73
C ASN A 437 -18.20 6.31 -43.62
N SER A 438 -17.39 5.26 -43.70
CA SER A 438 -17.32 4.13 -42.77
C SER A 438 -16.16 4.27 -41.78
N ASN A 439 -15.98 5.44 -41.17
CA ASN A 439 -15.01 5.59 -40.09
C ASN A 439 -15.41 4.67 -38.93
N ARG A 440 -14.58 3.67 -38.62
CA ARG A 440 -14.87 2.69 -37.59
C ARG A 440 -14.19 3.08 -36.29
N PHE A 441 -14.94 3.01 -35.19
CA PHE A 441 -14.36 3.00 -33.86
C PHE A 441 -13.94 1.58 -33.51
N PHE A 442 -12.66 1.37 -33.23
CA PHE A 442 -12.13 0.05 -32.91
C PHE A 442 -12.28 -0.31 -31.44
N GLY A 443 -11.83 0.57 -30.54
CA GLY A 443 -11.78 0.29 -29.11
C GLY A 443 -10.92 1.28 -28.34
N GLN A 444 -10.40 0.84 -27.19
CA GLN A 444 -9.48 1.63 -26.36
C GLN A 444 -8.22 0.84 -26.03
N VAL A 445 -7.11 1.55 -26.06
CA VAL A 445 -5.83 1.13 -25.53
C VAL A 445 -5.54 1.95 -24.28
N ASP A 446 -5.15 1.30 -23.19
CA ASP A 446 -4.78 1.98 -21.96
C ASP A 446 -3.43 1.48 -21.44
N THR A 447 -2.43 2.36 -21.42
CA THR A 447 -1.15 2.08 -20.76
C THR A 447 -1.31 2.34 -19.26
N ALA A 448 -1.65 1.29 -18.52
CA ALA A 448 -2.05 1.37 -17.11
C ALA A 448 -0.89 1.71 -16.16
N ALA A 449 0.29 1.13 -16.39
CA ALA A 449 1.49 1.40 -15.60
C ALA A 449 2.77 1.08 -16.39
N VAL A 450 3.83 1.85 -16.17
CA VAL A 450 5.15 1.66 -16.81
C VAL A 450 6.23 1.76 -15.74
N LEU A 451 7.18 0.83 -15.77
CA LEU A 451 8.44 0.90 -15.02
C LEU A 451 9.58 1.03 -16.02
N ILE A 452 10.42 2.03 -15.86
CA ILE A 452 11.63 2.21 -16.66
C ILE A 452 12.84 2.09 -15.74
N ILE A 453 13.75 1.19 -16.08
CA ILE A 453 14.96 0.89 -15.33
C ILE A 453 16.17 1.40 -16.09
N HIS A 454 16.90 2.33 -15.47
CA HIS A 454 18.10 2.96 -16.01
C HIS A 454 19.37 2.49 -15.30
N LEU A 455 20.51 2.75 -15.94
CA LEU A 455 21.86 2.47 -15.42
C LEU A 455 22.09 1.00 -15.08
N PHE A 456 21.34 0.10 -15.71
CA PHE A 456 21.57 -1.33 -15.52
C PHE A 456 22.88 -1.81 -16.18
N SER A 457 23.45 -0.99 -17.07
CA SER A 457 24.80 -1.19 -17.61
C SER A 457 25.39 0.08 -18.27
N ASN A 458 26.68 0.08 -18.60
CA ASN A 458 27.33 1.14 -19.37
C ASN A 458 27.52 0.72 -20.84
N GLY A 459 26.47 0.88 -21.64
CA GLY A 459 26.44 0.45 -23.05
C GLY A 459 27.46 1.12 -23.98
N HIS A 460 28.22 2.12 -23.51
CA HIS A 460 29.24 2.83 -24.27
C HIS A 460 30.64 2.20 -24.21
N LEU A 461 30.76 1.04 -23.56
CA LEU A 461 32.03 0.34 -23.40
C LEU A 461 32.12 -0.85 -24.36
N ASN A 462 33.35 -1.22 -24.70
CA ASN A 462 33.66 -2.34 -25.59
C ASN A 462 33.91 -3.66 -24.83
N ILE A 463 33.93 -3.61 -23.49
CA ILE A 463 34.12 -4.77 -22.63
C ILE A 463 32.76 -5.33 -22.25
N SER A 464 32.57 -6.63 -22.47
CA SER A 464 31.32 -7.34 -22.21
C SER A 464 30.84 -7.26 -20.75
N SER A 465 31.75 -7.39 -19.79
CA SER A 465 31.44 -7.37 -18.35
C SER A 465 31.06 -6.00 -17.78
N GLU A 466 31.46 -4.91 -18.44
CA GLU A 466 31.13 -3.54 -18.04
C GLU A 466 29.92 -3.00 -18.81
N SER A 467 29.79 -3.40 -20.10
CA SER A 467 28.63 -3.10 -20.95
C SER A 467 27.37 -3.88 -20.56
N LEU A 468 27.51 -5.00 -19.84
CA LEU A 468 26.44 -5.72 -19.15
C LEU A 468 26.95 -6.13 -17.76
N ASP A 469 26.67 -5.31 -16.74
CA ASP A 469 27.21 -5.47 -15.39
C ASP A 469 26.88 -6.87 -14.82
N GLU A 470 27.95 -7.59 -14.44
CA GLU A 470 27.91 -8.96 -13.91
C GLU A 470 27.06 -9.14 -12.65
N ARG A 471 26.84 -8.05 -11.89
CA ARG A 471 26.08 -8.06 -10.64
C ARG A 471 24.63 -7.65 -10.88
N ILE A 472 24.40 -6.65 -11.73
CA ILE A 472 23.05 -6.14 -11.99
C ILE A 472 22.22 -7.16 -12.75
N MET A 473 22.76 -7.80 -13.79
CA MET A 473 21.97 -8.72 -14.63
C MET A 473 21.37 -9.90 -13.84
N PRO A 474 22.15 -10.65 -13.02
CA PRO A 474 21.58 -11.69 -12.16
C PRO A 474 20.61 -11.15 -11.11
N TRP A 475 20.87 -9.96 -10.55
CA TRP A 475 19.97 -9.32 -9.59
C TRP A 475 18.62 -8.99 -10.23
N THR A 476 18.61 -8.34 -11.39
CA THR A 476 17.40 -7.98 -12.15
C THR A 476 16.58 -9.22 -12.45
N ARG A 477 17.21 -10.33 -12.87
CA ARG A 477 16.52 -11.60 -13.12
C ARG A 477 15.87 -12.17 -11.85
N ARG A 478 16.56 -12.11 -10.71
CA ARG A 478 16.02 -12.58 -9.42
C ARG A 478 14.79 -11.78 -8.99
N ILE A 479 14.84 -10.46 -9.17
CA ILE A 479 13.79 -9.55 -8.69
C ILE A 479 12.68 -9.32 -9.71
N LEU A 480 12.86 -9.74 -10.97
CA LEU A 480 11.91 -9.54 -12.07
C LEU A 480 10.47 -9.98 -11.72
N PRO A 481 10.22 -11.17 -11.12
CA PRO A 481 8.86 -11.56 -10.76
C PRO A 481 8.22 -10.62 -9.74
N THR A 482 9.01 -10.10 -8.80
CA THR A 482 8.56 -9.14 -7.79
C THR A 482 8.27 -7.78 -8.42
N MET A 483 9.14 -7.29 -9.31
CA MET A 483 8.92 -6.05 -10.07
C MET A 483 7.64 -6.14 -10.91
N GLU A 484 7.45 -7.26 -11.62
CA GLU A 484 6.25 -7.52 -12.41
C GLU A 484 5.01 -7.55 -11.51
N GLY A 485 5.03 -8.32 -10.41
CA GLY A 485 3.90 -8.42 -9.48
C GLY A 485 3.49 -7.07 -8.90
N LEU A 486 4.45 -6.24 -8.50
CA LEU A 486 4.20 -4.89 -8.01
C LEU A 486 3.69 -3.96 -9.11
N LEU A 487 4.20 -4.06 -10.35
CA LEU A 487 3.73 -3.26 -11.47
C LEU A 487 2.30 -3.65 -11.89
N VAL A 488 2.00 -4.95 -11.90
CA VAL A 488 0.65 -5.48 -12.12
C VAL A 488 -0.31 -4.95 -11.05
N ALA A 489 0.10 -4.98 -9.77
CA ALA A 489 -0.70 -4.41 -8.69
C ALA A 489 -0.99 -2.92 -8.92
N ARG A 490 0.02 -2.15 -9.33
CA ARG A 490 -0.14 -0.73 -9.69
C ARG A 490 -1.11 -0.54 -10.85
N GLY A 491 -0.94 -1.28 -11.95
CA GLY A 491 -1.80 -1.21 -13.13
C GLY A 491 -3.25 -1.57 -12.83
N TYR A 492 -3.47 -2.56 -11.94
CA TYR A 492 -4.82 -2.96 -11.53
C TYR A 492 -5.51 -1.90 -10.68
N ILE A 493 -4.78 -1.22 -9.79
CA ILE A 493 -5.30 -0.08 -9.01
C ILE A 493 -5.67 1.11 -9.90
N ALA A 494 -4.91 1.32 -10.97
CA ALA A 494 -5.09 2.46 -11.87
C ALA A 494 -6.25 2.23 -12.87
N SER A 495 -6.21 1.11 -13.60
CA SER A 495 -7.00 0.89 -14.83
C SER A 495 -7.93 -0.33 -14.80
N VAL A 496 -7.55 -1.43 -14.14
CA VAL A 496 -8.30 -2.70 -14.23
C VAL A 496 -9.44 -2.78 -13.22
N ASP A 497 -9.11 -3.03 -11.96
CA ASP A 497 -10.02 -3.10 -10.82
C ASP A 497 -9.22 -3.08 -9.50
N PRO A 498 -9.33 -2.02 -8.67
CA PRO A 498 -8.68 -1.95 -7.37
C PRO A 498 -9.15 -3.03 -6.38
N ALA A 499 -10.29 -3.68 -6.57
CA ALA A 499 -10.79 -4.72 -5.67
C ALA A 499 -9.90 -5.97 -5.66
N LEU A 500 -9.13 -6.17 -6.73
CA LEU A 500 -8.31 -7.36 -6.96
C LEU A 500 -6.92 -7.27 -6.32
N VAL A 501 -6.59 -6.14 -5.69
CA VAL A 501 -5.25 -5.84 -5.16
C VAL A 501 -5.28 -5.72 -3.64
N THR A 502 -4.38 -6.43 -2.99
CA THR A 502 -4.10 -6.29 -1.56
C THR A 502 -3.02 -5.24 -1.34
N ILE A 503 -3.08 -4.52 -0.22
CA ILE A 503 -2.03 -3.63 0.27
C ILE A 503 -1.78 -3.94 1.75
N SER A 504 -0.54 -3.74 2.19
CA SER A 504 -0.18 -3.81 3.61
C SER A 504 -0.30 -2.43 4.22
N VAL A 505 -1.25 -2.23 5.13
CA VAL A 505 -1.48 -0.94 5.78
C VAL A 505 -0.92 -0.98 7.20
N HIS A 506 -0.13 0.05 7.53
CA HIS A 506 0.40 0.28 8.86
C HIS A 506 -0.51 1.26 9.60
N THR A 507 -1.28 0.75 10.56
CA THR A 507 -2.14 1.58 11.41
C THR A 507 -1.51 1.77 12.77
N MET A 508 -1.58 3.00 13.30
CA MET A 508 -1.24 3.25 14.69
C MET A 508 -2.43 2.88 15.56
N THR A 509 -2.27 1.86 16.40
CA THR A 509 -3.27 1.45 17.37
C THR A 509 -2.84 1.82 18.77
N VAL A 510 -3.80 2.23 19.60
CA VAL A 510 -3.55 2.51 21.02
C VAL A 510 -3.11 1.23 21.70
N ALA A 511 -2.14 1.29 22.60
CA ALA A 511 -1.70 0.15 23.38
C ALA A 511 -1.68 0.45 24.88
N ILE A 512 -1.78 -0.59 25.70
CA ILE A 512 -1.61 -0.54 27.16
C ILE A 512 -0.47 -1.48 27.57
N SER A 513 0.30 -1.11 28.60
CA SER A 513 1.36 -1.95 29.15
C SER A 513 0.82 -2.95 30.17
N GLY A 514 1.54 -4.05 30.37
CA GLY A 514 1.21 -5.03 31.40
C GLY A 514 1.20 -4.43 32.80
N LEU A 515 2.11 -3.49 33.08
CA LEU A 515 2.16 -2.74 34.34
C LEU A 515 0.91 -1.86 34.54
N GLN A 516 0.49 -1.09 33.53
CA GLN A 516 -0.72 -0.26 33.62
C GLN A 516 -1.97 -1.10 33.89
N LEU A 517 -2.06 -2.27 33.26
CA LEU A 517 -3.16 -3.20 33.46
C LEU A 517 -3.13 -3.82 34.87
N LEU A 518 -1.95 -4.24 35.34
CA LEU A 518 -1.77 -4.75 36.71
C LEU A 518 -2.15 -3.70 37.76
N LEU A 519 -1.69 -2.46 37.60
CA LEU A 519 -2.00 -1.36 38.50
C LEU A 519 -3.51 -1.07 38.52
N SER A 520 -4.17 -1.08 37.36
CA SER A 520 -5.62 -0.89 37.26
C SER A 520 -6.39 -2.00 37.99
N ILE A 521 -5.96 -3.26 37.84
CA ILE A 521 -6.54 -4.41 38.53
C ILE A 521 -6.25 -4.36 40.04
N LEU A 522 -5.05 -3.95 40.43
CA LEU A 522 -4.66 -3.80 41.84
C LEU A 522 -5.58 -2.79 42.55
N ALA A 523 -5.91 -1.67 41.92
CA ALA A 523 -6.85 -0.69 42.48
C ALA A 523 -8.23 -1.32 42.78
N LEU A 524 -8.73 -2.18 41.89
CA LEU A 524 -9.97 -2.93 42.09
C LEU A 524 -9.88 -3.86 43.30
N PHE A 525 -8.81 -4.66 43.39
CA PHE A 525 -8.60 -5.57 44.53
C PHE A 525 -8.47 -4.83 45.85
N LEU A 526 -7.70 -3.74 45.89
CA LEU A 526 -7.53 -2.91 47.09
C LEU A 526 -8.85 -2.29 47.54
N ALA A 527 -9.63 -1.72 46.62
CA ALA A 527 -10.94 -1.14 46.92
C ALA A 527 -11.90 -2.20 47.47
N GLY A 528 -11.97 -3.37 46.84
CA GLY A 528 -12.80 -4.48 47.28
C GLY A 528 -12.39 -4.99 48.66
N ALA A 529 -11.09 -5.19 48.90
CA ALA A 529 -10.58 -5.64 50.19
C ALA A 529 -10.85 -4.63 51.32
N ALA A 530 -10.61 -3.33 51.09
CA ALA A 530 -10.89 -2.29 52.08
C ALA A 530 -12.39 -2.16 52.38
N TRP A 531 -13.24 -2.31 51.37
CA TRP A 531 -14.69 -2.30 51.57
C TRP A 531 -15.16 -3.50 52.40
N LEU A 532 -14.69 -4.71 52.08
CA LEU A 532 -14.98 -5.92 52.86
C LEU A 532 -14.46 -5.82 54.29
N ALA A 533 -13.22 -5.34 54.48
CA ALA A 533 -12.63 -5.14 55.80
C ALA A 533 -13.47 -4.19 56.66
N LEU A 534 -13.91 -3.05 56.10
CA LEU A 534 -14.78 -2.13 56.81
C LEU A 534 -16.14 -2.77 57.15
N ALA A 535 -16.73 -3.50 56.21
CA ALA A 535 -18.04 -4.14 56.40
C ALA A 535 -18.04 -5.24 57.49
N PHE A 536 -16.94 -6.00 57.63
CA PHE A 536 -16.84 -7.08 58.62
C PHE A 536 -16.24 -6.64 59.96
N CYS A 537 -15.31 -5.69 59.97
CA CYS A 537 -14.57 -5.32 61.17
C CYS A 537 -15.15 -4.14 61.95
N THR A 538 -16.12 -3.41 61.40
CA THR A 538 -16.68 -2.21 62.04
C THR A 538 -18.20 -2.23 62.09
N ASN A 539 -18.76 -1.46 63.02
CA ASN A 539 -20.20 -1.28 63.11
C ASN A 539 -20.73 -0.52 61.88
N SER A 540 -22.00 -0.76 61.55
CA SER A 540 -22.63 -0.29 60.29
C SER A 540 -22.57 1.23 60.10
N TYR A 541 -22.55 2.02 61.17
CA TYR A 541 -22.42 3.49 61.12
C TYR A 541 -21.06 4.01 60.62
N TRP A 542 -20.03 3.17 60.49
CA TRP A 542 -18.77 3.53 59.82
C TRP A 542 -18.74 3.15 58.34
N SER A 543 -19.66 2.26 57.94
CA SER A 543 -19.70 1.69 56.59
C SER A 543 -20.65 2.42 55.65
N ASN A 544 -21.63 3.15 56.21
CA ASN A 544 -22.68 3.87 55.51
C ASN A 544 -22.43 5.38 55.41
N THR A 545 -23.23 6.08 54.60
CA THR A 545 -23.15 7.54 54.47
C THR A 545 -23.75 8.24 55.69
N PHE A 546 -23.25 9.43 56.03
CA PHE A 546 -23.81 10.25 57.12
C PHE A 546 -25.32 10.44 56.96
N LEU A 547 -25.79 10.69 55.74
CA LEU A 547 -27.21 10.83 55.45
C LEU A 547 -27.97 9.55 55.81
N ALA A 548 -27.43 8.36 55.47
CA ALA A 548 -28.06 7.09 55.84
C ALA A 548 -28.12 6.90 57.35
N ASP A 549 -27.06 7.27 58.07
CA ASP A 549 -27.02 7.16 59.53
C ASP A 549 -27.93 8.19 60.23
N LEU A 550 -27.97 9.43 59.74
CA LEU A 550 -28.86 10.50 60.26
C LEU A 550 -30.33 10.13 60.06
N VAL A 551 -30.66 9.61 58.88
CA VAL A 551 -32.01 9.16 58.53
C VAL A 551 -32.41 7.97 59.36
N TYR A 552 -31.49 7.02 59.55
CA TYR A 552 -31.70 5.88 60.41
C TYR A 552 -32.02 6.31 61.86
N VAL A 553 -31.20 7.20 62.43
CA VAL A 553 -31.38 7.71 63.80
C VAL A 553 -32.67 8.53 63.97
N THR A 554 -33.11 9.23 62.92
CA THR A 554 -34.31 10.09 62.98
C THR A 554 -35.61 9.37 62.61
N SER A 555 -35.56 8.25 61.88
CA SER A 555 -36.76 7.54 61.39
C SER A 555 -37.19 6.35 62.26
N GLU A 556 -36.24 5.61 62.86
CA GLU A 556 -36.51 4.47 63.76
C GLU A 556 -36.35 4.86 65.23
N ARG A 557 -37.45 5.28 65.89
CA ARG A 557 -37.55 5.40 67.36
C ARG A 557 -38.17 4.17 68.03
N ASP A 558 -38.72 3.24 67.24
CA ASP A 558 -39.46 2.07 67.74
C ASP A 558 -38.56 0.84 67.89
N GLY A 559 -37.67 0.86 68.90
CA GLY A 559 -37.23 -0.32 69.69
C GLY A 559 -36.63 -1.57 69.02
N LYS A 560 -36.58 -1.70 67.69
CA LYS A 560 -35.91 -2.80 66.99
C LYS A 560 -34.59 -2.28 66.43
N MET A 561 -33.49 -2.73 67.03
CA MET A 561 -32.14 -2.52 66.51
C MET A 561 -31.97 -3.24 65.17
N SER A 562 -32.40 -2.62 64.07
CA SER A 562 -31.88 -2.97 62.75
C SER A 562 -30.53 -2.27 62.54
N ARG A 563 -29.75 -2.63 61.53
CA ARG A 563 -28.47 -1.93 61.25
C ARG A 563 -28.77 -0.84 60.22
N PRO A 564 -28.23 0.39 60.33
CA PRO A 564 -28.33 1.37 59.25
C PRO A 564 -27.90 0.73 57.93
N GLY A 565 -28.63 1.02 56.86
CA GLY A 565 -28.38 0.51 55.51
C GLY A 565 -28.51 1.63 54.48
N TYR A 566 -28.27 1.30 53.19
CA TYR A 566 -28.36 2.27 52.10
C TYR A 566 -29.78 2.85 51.96
N ILE A 567 -29.87 4.17 51.81
CA ILE A 567 -31.13 4.87 51.49
C ILE A 567 -31.60 4.41 50.11
N ARG A 568 -32.76 3.77 50.06
CA ARG A 568 -33.37 3.27 48.81
C ARG A 568 -34.32 4.28 48.18
N ASP A 569 -34.97 5.11 49.00
CA ASP A 569 -35.97 6.09 48.56
C ASP A 569 -35.52 7.52 48.93
N PRO A 570 -35.71 8.51 48.03
CA PRO A 570 -35.38 9.90 48.32
C PRO A 570 -36.25 10.44 49.45
N ILE A 571 -35.62 11.17 50.37
CA ILE A 571 -36.21 11.58 51.64
C ILE A 571 -36.78 12.98 51.47
N ASN A 572 -38.06 13.15 51.80
CA ASN A 572 -38.72 14.44 51.72
C ASN A 572 -38.44 15.24 52.99
N ILE A 573 -37.66 16.31 52.87
CA ILE A 573 -37.44 17.28 53.94
C ILE A 573 -38.38 18.44 53.69
N ALA A 574 -39.40 18.58 54.53
CA ALA A 574 -40.39 19.65 54.42
C ALA A 574 -40.41 20.49 55.70
N LEU A 575 -40.48 21.81 55.53
CA LEU A 575 -40.81 22.73 56.62
C LEU A 575 -42.31 22.67 56.84
N MET A 576 -42.71 22.14 58.00
CA MET A 576 -44.11 22.09 58.41
C MET A 576 -44.33 23.21 59.43
N GLY A 577 -45.12 24.21 59.04
CA GLY A 577 -45.54 25.27 59.97
C GLY A 577 -46.59 24.72 60.93
N CYS A 578 -46.40 24.94 62.23
CA CYS A 578 -47.41 24.67 63.26
C CYS A 578 -47.52 25.91 64.15
N GLY A 579 -48.46 26.79 63.83
CA GLY A 579 -48.57 28.11 64.48
C GLY A 579 -47.46 29.07 64.05
N ASP A 580 -46.92 29.85 64.99
CA ASP A 580 -45.81 30.80 64.76
C ASP A 580 -44.42 30.12 64.65
N GLU A 581 -44.34 28.79 64.79
CA GLU A 581 -43.09 28.03 64.74
C GLU A 581 -43.02 27.11 63.51
N ASN A 582 -41.86 27.11 62.86
CA ASN A 582 -41.57 26.25 61.72
C ASN A 582 -40.77 25.02 62.17
N PHE A 583 -41.32 23.83 61.94
CA PHE A 583 -40.67 22.57 62.29
C PHE A 583 -40.07 21.94 61.04
N ILE A 584 -38.84 21.44 61.15
CA ILE A 584 -38.23 20.62 60.09
C ILE A 584 -38.79 19.20 60.24
N THR A 585 -39.46 18.73 59.19
CA THR A 585 -39.93 17.35 59.10
C THR A 585 -39.08 16.56 58.12
N VAL A 586 -38.71 15.34 58.50
CA VAL A 586 -37.99 14.37 57.66
C VAL A 586 -38.94 13.20 57.41
N SER A 587 -39.34 12.99 56.16
CA SER A 587 -40.35 12.00 55.75
C SER A 587 -41.65 12.10 56.56
N GLY A 588 -42.12 13.34 56.83
CA GLY A 588 -43.35 13.62 57.54
C GLY A 588 -43.28 13.51 59.07
N LYS A 589 -42.10 13.27 59.66
CA LYS A 589 -41.90 13.25 61.13
C LYS A 589 -41.08 14.46 61.59
N VAL A 590 -41.52 15.13 62.66
CA VAL A 590 -40.85 16.30 63.25
C VAL A 590 -39.53 15.90 63.91
N VAL A 591 -38.44 16.57 63.53
CA VAL A 591 -37.13 16.41 64.18
C VAL A 591 -37.04 17.40 65.34
N ALA A 592 -37.31 16.93 66.57
CA ALA A 592 -37.09 17.73 67.78
C ALA A 592 -35.69 17.41 68.37
N LEU A 593 -34.81 18.40 68.40
CA LEU A 593 -33.57 18.35 69.19
C LEU A 593 -33.94 18.49 70.67
N SER A 594 -33.75 17.42 71.44
CA SER A 594 -33.91 17.42 72.90
C SER A 594 -32.79 18.24 73.54
N CYS A 595 -33.07 19.49 73.93
CA CYS A 595 -32.24 20.20 74.91
C CYS A 595 -32.62 19.71 76.31
N THR A 596 -31.73 18.93 76.92
CA THR A 596 -31.78 18.66 78.37
C THR A 596 -31.20 19.87 79.11
N GLU A 597 -32.05 20.69 79.70
CA GLU A 597 -31.68 21.54 80.85
C GLU A 597 -31.99 20.77 82.13
N ASN A 598 -30.93 20.39 82.85
CA ASN A 598 -31.03 19.89 84.22
C ASN A 598 -31.29 21.06 85.18
N ILE A 599 -32.49 21.03 85.74
CA ILE A 599 -32.89 21.23 87.14
C ILE A 599 -31.70 21.42 88.11
N GLY A 600 -31.73 22.52 88.86
CA GLY A 600 -30.89 22.77 90.04
C GLY A 600 -31.39 22.09 91.31
#